data_AF-A0A3A9ESF7-F1
#
_entry.id   AF-A0A3A9ESF7-F1
#
_cell.length_a   1.000
_cell.length_b   1.000
_cell.length_c   1.000
_cell.angle_alpha   90.00
_cell.angle_beta   90.00
_cell.angle_gamma   90.00
#
_symmetry.space_group_name_H-M   'P 1'
#
loop_
_entity.id
_entity.type
_entity.pdbx_description
1 polymer ?
#
loop_
_entity_poly.entity_id
_entity_poly.type
_entity_poly.pdbx_seq_one_letter_code
_entity_poly.pdbx_strand_id
1 'polypeptide(L)' 'MKGMGGMKATRILQQFNAETVIVFIIGIKEYVFEAFDVWAFHYLLKPIEKQKFTEVLDMV' A
#
# COMPACT_ATOMS: atom_id res chain seq x y z
N MET A 1 6.22 11.62 -3.07
CA MET A 1 5.46 12.76 -3.62
C MET A 1 5.55 13.91 -2.63
N LYS A 2 5.96 15.12 -3.04
CA LYS A 2 5.88 16.28 -2.15
C LYS A 2 4.41 16.74 -2.10
N GLY A 3 3.83 16.83 -0.91
CA GLY A 3 2.52 17.45 -0.68
C GLY A 3 1.38 16.50 -0.29
N MET A 4 1.41 15.20 -0.64
CA MET A 4 0.38 14.23 -0.25
C MET A 4 1.01 12.91 0.22
N GLY A 5 0.68 12.50 1.45
CA GLY A 5 1.09 11.22 2.02
C GLY A 5 0.22 10.05 1.56
N GLY A 6 0.77 8.83 1.56
CA GLY A 6 0.09 7.62 1.07
C GLY A 6 -1.25 7.33 1.78
N MET A 7 -1.35 7.62 3.08
CA MET A 7 -2.61 7.46 3.84
C MET A 7 -3.71 8.38 3.36
N LYS A 8 -3.37 9.66 3.15
CA LYS A 8 -4.34 10.64 2.65
C LYS A 8 -4.80 10.27 1.25
N ALA A 9 -3.88 9.83 0.40
CA ALA A 9 -4.21 9.34 -0.94
C ALA A 9 -5.15 8.13 -0.89
N THR A 10 -4.86 7.15 -0.02
CA THR A 10 -5.68 5.95 0.15
C THR A 10 -7.11 6.27 0.57
N ARG A 11 -7.30 7.15 1.55
CA ARG A 11 -8.63 7.58 1.99
C ARG A 11 -9.44 8.23 0.86
N ILE A 12 -8.78 9.03 0.02
CA ILE A 12 -9.43 9.66 -1.14
C ILE A 12 -9.81 8.59 -2.19
N LEU A 13 -8.91 7.64 -2.47
CA LEU A 13 -9.18 6.56 -3.42
C LEU A 13 -10.35 5.68 -2.99
N GLN A 14 -10.42 5.33 -1.70
CA GLN A 14 -11.53 4.55 -1.15
C GLN A 14 -12.89 5.28 -1.22
N GLN A 15 -12.88 6.60 -1.04
CA GLN A 15 -14.09 7.42 -1.23
C GLN A 15 -14.57 7.45 -2.68
N PHE A 16 -13.63 7.35 -3.63
CA PHE A 16 -13.96 7.35 -5.06
C PHE A 16 -14.39 5.98 -5.56
N ASN A 17 -13.68 4.92 -5.16
CA ASN A 17 -14.01 3.54 -5.47
C ASN A 17 -13.51 2.62 -4.35
N ALA A 18 -14.46 2.06 -3.59
CA ALA A 18 -14.18 1.14 -2.48
C ALA A 18 -13.56 -0.20 -2.93
N GLU A 19 -13.69 -0.58 -4.21
CA GLU A 19 -13.11 -1.81 -4.76
C GLU A 19 -11.64 -1.63 -5.20
N THR A 20 -11.06 -0.45 -5.02
CA THR A 20 -9.67 -0.19 -5.39
C THR A 20 -8.73 -1.05 -4.54
N VAL A 21 -7.96 -1.94 -5.18
CA VAL A 21 -6.91 -2.71 -4.53
C VAL A 21 -5.68 -1.83 -4.28
N ILE A 22 -5.23 -1.75 -3.02
CA ILE A 22 -4.14 -0.87 -2.62
C ILE A 22 -3.00 -1.69 -2.00
N VAL A 23 -1.81 -1.57 -2.58
CA VAL A 23 -0.57 -2.17 -2.09
C VAL A 23 0.39 -1.07 -1.66
N PHE A 24 0.81 -1.08 -0.39
CA PHE A 24 1.77 -0.10 0.13
C PHE A 24 3.20 -0.54 -0.09
N ILE A 25 4.08 0.41 -0.44
CA ILE A 25 5.52 0.18 -0.45
C ILE A 25 6.14 0.99 0.70
N ILE A 26 6.69 0.29 1.69
CA ILE A 26 7.16 0.88 2.95
C ILE A 26 8.68 0.78 3.07
N GLY A 27 9.33 1.85 3.57
CA GLY A 27 10.77 1.85 3.83
C GLY A 27 11.15 1.54 5.29
N ILE A 28 10.19 1.59 6.20
CA ILE A 28 10.35 1.52 7.66
C ILE A 28 9.22 0.63 8.17
N LYS A 29 9.53 -0.42 8.94
CA LYS A 29 8.56 -1.46 9.35
C LYS A 29 7.48 -0.94 10.29
N GLU A 30 7.80 0.11 11.03
CA GLU A 30 6.95 0.74 12.03
C GLU A 30 5.68 1.35 11.39
N TYR A 31 5.74 1.71 10.10
CA TYR A 31 4.59 2.21 9.34
C TYR A 31 3.64 1.11 8.82
N VAL A 32 3.99 -0.17 9.02
CA VAL A 32 3.09 -1.29 8.67
C VAL A 32 1.78 -1.16 9.45
N PHE A 33 1.84 -0.78 10.73
CA PHE A 33 0.66 -0.64 11.58
C PHE A 33 -0.30 0.44 11.07
N GLU A 34 0.22 1.58 10.63
CA GLU A 34 -0.63 2.62 10.05
C GLU A 34 -1.27 2.14 8.72
N ALA A 35 -0.57 1.32 7.94
CA ALA A 35 -1.10 0.80 6.66
C ALA A 35 -2.26 -0.18 6.85
N PHE A 36 -2.33 -0.86 8.00
CA PHE A 36 -3.48 -1.67 8.39
C PHE A 36 -4.73 -0.83 8.62
N ASP A 37 -4.61 0.37 9.21
CA ASP A 37 -5.75 1.25 9.50
C ASP A 37 -6.50 1.71 8.23
N VAL A 38 -5.86 1.60 7.07
CA VAL A 38 -6.43 2.00 5.78
C VAL A 38 -6.83 0.80 4.91
N TRP A 39 -7.04 -0.39 5.47
CA TRP A 39 -7.51 -1.57 4.73
C TRP A 39 -6.68 -1.88 3.48
N ALA A 40 -5.35 -1.72 3.57
CA ALA A 40 -4.47 -2.10 2.48
C ALA A 40 -4.57 -3.61 2.21
N PHE A 41 -4.58 -3.99 0.93
CA PHE A 41 -4.61 -5.38 0.51
C PHE A 41 -3.29 -6.09 0.84
N HIS A 42 -2.16 -5.43 0.59
CA HIS A 42 -0.83 -5.95 0.88
C HIS A 42 0.17 -4.83 1.13
N TYR A 43 1.35 -5.16 1.66
CA TYR A 43 2.49 -4.27 1.71
C TYR A 43 3.80 -4.92 1.24
N LEU A 44 4.69 -4.13 0.68
CA LEU A 44 6.03 -4.53 0.23
C LEU A 44 7.06 -3.68 0.96
N LEU A 45 7.94 -4.33 1.71
CA LEU A 45 9.05 -3.66 2.40
C LEU A 45 10.19 -3.41 1.42
N LYS A 46 10.79 -2.21 1.48
CA LYS A 46 12.02 -1.91 0.73
C LYS A 46 13.24 -2.55 1.40
N PRO A 47 14.26 -2.98 0.61
CA PRO A 47 14.24 -3.07 -0.86
C PRO A 47 13.27 -4.15 -1.34
N ILE A 48 12.55 -3.88 -2.43
CA ILE A 48 11.54 -4.80 -2.96
C ILE A 48 12.23 -5.86 -3.80
N GLU A 49 12.04 -7.13 -3.43
CA GLU A 49 12.49 -8.26 -4.22
C GLU A 49 11.53 -8.47 -5.42
N LYS A 50 12.08 -8.70 -6.62
CA LYS A 50 11.28 -8.91 -7.84
C LYS A 50 10.28 -10.05 -7.70
N GLN A 51 10.68 -11.13 -7.02
CA GLN A 51 9.82 -12.27 -6.76
C GLN A 51 8.59 -11.86 -5.94
N LYS A 52 8.79 -11.20 -4.78
CA LYS A 52 7.69 -10.72 -3.93
C LYS A 52 6.77 -9.73 -4.66
N PHE A 53 7.33 -8.87 -5.51
CA PHE A 53 6.52 -7.98 -6.33
C PHE A 53 5.61 -8.75 -7.29
N THR A 54 6.15 -9.80 -7.93
CA THR A 54 5.39 -10.64 -8.87
C THR A 54 4.33 -11.45 -8.13
N GLU A 55 4.67 -12.05 -6.99
CA GLU A 55 3.74 -12.81 -6.15
C GLU A 55 2.54 -11.96 -5.71
N VAL A 56 2.75 -10.70 -5.32
CA VAL A 56 1.65 -9.80 -4.94
C VAL A 56 0.77 -9.42 -6.13
N LEU A 57 1.34 -9.26 -7.32
CA LEU A 57 0.55 -8.98 -8.52
C LEU A 57 -0.30 -10.17 -8.95
N ASP A 58 0.19 -11.40 -8.76
CA ASP A 58 -0.57 -12.62 -9.07
C ASP A 58 -1.73 -12.88 -8.08
N MET A 59 -1.76 -12.18 -6.93
CA MET A 59 -2.83 -12.27 -5.93
C MET A 59 -4.02 -11.34 -6.22
N VAL A 60 -3.88 -10.40 -7.16
CA VAL A 60 -4.89 -9.39 -7.52
C VAL A 60 -5.64 -9.82 -8.77
#